data_AF-A0A8E1T1A6-F1
#
_entry.id   AF-A0A8E1T1A6-F1
#
_cell.length_a   1.000
_cell.length_b   1.000
_cell.length_c   1.000
_cell.angle_alpha   90.00
_cell.angle_beta   90.00
_cell.angle_gamma   90.00
#
_symmetry.space_group_name_H-M   'P 1'
#
loop_
_entity.id
_entity.type
_entity.pdbx_description
1 polymer ?
#
loop_
_entity_poly.entity_id
_entity_poly.type
_entity_poly.pdbx_seq_one_letter_code
_entity_poly.pdbx_strand_id
1 'polypeptide(L)'
;MLRASAADVVPADSSYVDAEQASSWGPLREALRPAALAPFTTAVLGALREHDRRTGGELVPTLRCYLDADGNLETAARELGVHRNTVRTRLRTAERVSRRRLDRPRDRLELWLALSAEDL
;
A
#
# COMPACT_ATOMS: atom_id res chain seq x y z
N MET A 1 -22.15 -49.84 -26.45
CA MET A 1 -22.63 -50.04 -25.06
C MET A 1 -21.38 -50.22 -24.21
N LEU A 2 -20.95 -49.35 -23.31
CA LEU A 2 -21.64 -48.45 -22.39
C LEU A 2 -20.91 -47.09 -22.30
N ARG A 3 -21.68 -46.03 -22.06
CA ARG A 3 -21.29 -44.64 -21.81
C ARG A 3 -21.71 -44.29 -20.37
N ALA A 4 -20.85 -43.59 -19.61
CA ALA A 4 -21.10 -42.72 -18.42
C ALA A 4 -19.74 -42.62 -17.68
N SER A 5 -19.05 -41.49 -17.44
CA SER A 5 -19.38 -40.09 -17.12
C SER A 5 -20.26 -39.88 -15.90
N ALA A 6 -19.64 -39.47 -14.79
CA ALA A 6 -20.16 -38.62 -13.70
C ALA A 6 -19.04 -38.59 -12.62
N ALA A 7 -18.39 -37.46 -12.39
CA ALA A 7 -18.83 -36.39 -11.52
C ALA A 7 -18.61 -36.72 -10.03
N ASP A 8 -17.76 -35.89 -9.41
CA ASP A 8 -17.87 -35.37 -8.05
C ASP A 8 -18.11 -36.35 -6.90
N VAL A 9 -17.06 -36.54 -6.11
CA VAL A 9 -17.19 -36.73 -4.66
C VAL A 9 -16.30 -35.70 -3.99
N VAL A 10 -16.73 -34.44 -4.00
CA VAL A 10 -16.30 -33.44 -3.01
C VAL A 10 -17.27 -33.57 -1.82
N PRO A 11 -16.78 -33.76 -0.59
CA PRO A 11 -17.65 -33.93 0.57
C PRO A 11 -18.44 -32.65 0.86
N ALA A 12 -19.74 -32.81 1.14
CA ALA A 12 -20.76 -31.77 1.29
C ALA A 12 -20.64 -30.90 2.57
N ASP A 13 -19.46 -30.79 3.15
CA ASP A 13 -19.18 -29.92 4.30
C ASP A 13 -17.91 -29.08 4.11
N SER A 14 -17.35 -29.08 2.90
CA SER A 14 -16.24 -28.21 2.53
C SER A 14 -16.76 -26.80 2.27
N SER A 15 -16.94 -26.03 3.34
CA SER A 15 -16.93 -24.57 3.27
C SER A 15 -15.53 -24.11 2.84
N TYR A 16 -15.23 -24.27 1.56
CA TYR A 16 -14.11 -23.59 0.94
C TYR A 16 -14.51 -22.11 0.90
N VAL A 17 -14.16 -21.39 1.96
CA VAL A 17 -14.27 -19.94 1.96
C VAL A 17 -13.22 -19.48 0.97
N ASP A 18 -13.67 -18.88 -0.12
CA ASP A 18 -12.79 -18.21 -1.07
C ASP A 18 -11.83 -17.32 -0.27
N ALA A 19 -10.52 -17.52 -0.41
CA ALA A 19 -9.53 -16.72 0.33
C ALA A 19 -9.68 -15.22 0.02
N GLU A 20 -10.31 -14.89 -1.12
CA GLU A 20 -10.71 -13.53 -1.49
C GLU A 20 -11.87 -12.97 -0.65
N GLN A 21 -12.77 -13.80 -0.12
CA GLN A 21 -13.89 -13.36 0.72
C GLN A 21 -13.53 -13.25 2.21
N ALA A 22 -12.52 -14.00 2.67
CA ALA A 22 -11.93 -13.83 3.99
C ALA A 22 -10.80 -12.78 3.95
N SER A 23 -11.05 -11.61 3.37
CA SER A 23 -10.07 -10.53 3.43
C SER A 23 -9.88 -10.15 4.89
N SER A 24 -8.71 -10.48 5.44
CA SER A 24 -8.28 -10.06 6.79
C SER A 24 -8.32 -8.54 6.95
N TRP A 25 -8.46 -7.81 5.84
CA TRP A 25 -8.64 -6.37 5.76
C TRP A 25 -9.99 -5.88 6.29
N GLY A 26 -11.06 -6.66 6.18
CA GLY A 26 -12.40 -6.25 6.63
C GLY A 26 -12.45 -6.01 8.15
N PRO A 27 -12.08 -7.01 8.98
CA PRO A 27 -12.01 -6.83 10.43
C PRO A 27 -10.95 -5.80 10.85
N LEU A 28 -9.82 -5.72 10.14
CA LEU A 28 -8.81 -4.70 10.41
C LEU A 28 -9.33 -3.29 10.13
N ARG A 29 -10.09 -3.07 9.05
CA ARG A 29 -10.76 -1.80 8.75
C ARG A 29 -11.74 -1.39 9.84
N GLU A 30 -12.52 -2.34 10.35
CA GLU A 30 -13.48 -2.07 11.42
C GLU A 30 -12.78 -1.72 12.74
N ALA A 31 -11.66 -2.38 13.05
CA ALA A 31 -10.81 -2.07 14.19
C ALA A 31 -10.08 -0.72 14.03
N LEU A 32 -9.61 -0.41 12.82
CA LEU A 32 -8.91 0.81 12.47
C LEU A 32 -9.91 1.91 12.07
N ARG A 33 -10.66 2.44 13.04
CA ARG A 33 -11.57 3.56 12.76
C ARG A 33 -10.80 4.74 12.13
N PRO A 34 -11.26 5.31 11.00
CA PRO A 34 -10.52 6.38 10.30
C PRO A 34 -10.17 7.58 11.19
N ALA A 35 -11.07 7.96 12.11
CA ALA A 35 -10.82 9.02 13.07
C ALA A 35 -9.66 8.71 14.04
N ALA A 36 -9.48 7.44 14.41
CA ALA A 36 -8.39 7.01 15.27
C ALA A 36 -7.04 6.99 14.52
N LEU A 37 -7.06 6.88 13.19
CA LEU A 37 -5.86 6.92 12.35
C LEU A 37 -5.41 8.35 12.01
N ALA A 38 -6.26 9.37 12.14
CA ALA A 38 -5.91 10.74 11.78
C ALA A 38 -4.65 11.29 12.49
N PRO A 39 -4.42 11.08 13.80
CA PRO A 39 -3.18 11.49 14.44
C PRO A 39 -1.95 10.74 13.89
N PHE A 40 -2.11 9.45 13.57
CA PHE A 40 -1.06 8.62 12.99
C PHE A 40 -0.70 9.09 11.57
N THR A 41 -1.69 9.25 10.68
CA THR A 41 -1.45 9.74 9.31
C THR A 41 -0.86 11.14 9.31
N THR A 42 -1.28 12.01 10.24
CA THR A 42 -0.68 13.34 10.42
C THR A 42 0.77 13.26 10.86
N ALA A 43 1.11 12.39 11.82
CA ALA A 43 2.48 12.21 12.29
C ALA A 43 3.41 11.58 11.24
N VAL A 44 2.87 10.76 10.34
CA VAL A 44 3.64 10.06 9.30
C VAL A 44 3.77 10.92 8.03
N LEU A 45 2.67 11.44 7.51
CA LEU A 45 2.59 12.09 6.20
C LEU A 45 2.52 13.62 6.28
N GLY A 46 2.28 14.21 7.44
CA GLY A 46 2.08 15.65 7.59
C GLY A 46 3.24 16.49 7.03
N ALA A 47 4.48 16.12 7.35
CA ALA A 47 5.67 16.82 6.84
C ALA A 47 5.83 16.69 5.31
N LEU A 48 5.48 15.53 4.74
CA LEU A 48 5.54 15.29 3.30
C LEU A 48 4.49 16.12 2.56
N ARG A 49 3.25 16.10 3.05
CA ARG A 49 2.16 16.90 2.52
C ARG A 49 2.49 18.39 2.57
N GLU A 50 3.04 18.87 3.68
CA GLU A 50 3.49 20.26 3.80
C GLU A 50 4.57 20.62 2.78
N HIS A 51 5.53 19.73 2.57
CA HIS A 51 6.58 19.93 1.58
C HIS A 51 6.01 20.01 0.16
N ASP A 52 5.11 19.10 -0.20
CA ASP A 52 4.46 19.08 -1.51
C ASP A 52 3.64 20.36 -1.74
N ARG A 53 2.82 20.78 -0.75
CA ARG A 53 2.07 22.03 -0.82
C ARG A 53 2.95 23.26 -1.03
N ARG A 54 4.11 23.32 -0.36
CA ARG A 54 5.03 24.46 -0.45
C ARG A 54 5.81 24.52 -1.74
N THR A 55 6.14 23.37 -2.32
CA THR A 55 7.05 23.28 -3.47
C THR A 55 6.35 22.95 -4.79
N GLY A 56 5.06 22.60 -4.75
CA GLY A 56 4.38 21.97 -5.89
C GLY A 56 4.93 20.58 -6.19
N GLY A 57 5.53 19.94 -5.18
CA GLY A 57 6.19 18.65 -5.28
C GLY A 57 5.19 17.48 -5.31
N GLU A 58 5.75 16.29 -5.56
CA GLU A 58 4.99 15.05 -5.70
C GLU A 58 5.60 13.92 -4.85
N LEU A 59 6.06 14.23 -3.63
CA LEU A 59 6.68 13.25 -2.74
C LEU A 59 5.68 12.19 -2.28
N VAL A 60 4.47 12.58 -1.85
CA VAL A 60 3.42 11.66 -1.41
C VAL A 60 3.01 10.68 -2.52
N PRO A 61 2.61 11.13 -3.73
CA PRO A 61 2.25 10.20 -4.80
C PRO A 61 3.44 9.36 -5.29
N THR A 62 4.66 9.90 -5.27
CA THR A 62 5.86 9.11 -5.62
C THR A 62 6.11 7.99 -4.60
N LEU A 63 5.96 8.29 -3.31
CA LEU A 63 6.14 7.32 -2.25
C LEU A 63 5.08 6.21 -2.31
N ARG A 64 3.82 6.58 -2.58
CA ARG A 64 2.72 5.65 -2.76
C ARG A 64 2.97 4.66 -3.90
N CYS A 65 3.22 5.18 -5.10
CA CYS A 65 3.53 4.36 -6.26
C CYS A 65 4.77 3.46 -6.04
N TYR A 66 5.80 3.97 -5.37
CA TYR A 66 6.96 3.15 -5.01
C TYR A 66 6.63 1.98 -4.08
N LEU A 67 5.79 2.19 -3.06
CA LEU A 67 5.41 1.16 -2.10
C LEU A 67 4.42 0.16 -2.72
N ASP A 68 3.49 0.62 -3.54
CA ASP A 68 2.55 -0.23 -4.30
C ASP A 68 3.28 -1.10 -5.33
N ALA A 69 4.43 -0.64 -5.82
CA ALA A 69 5.35 -1.38 -6.69
C ALA A 69 6.34 -2.29 -5.92
N ASP A 70 6.06 -2.68 -4.67
CA ASP A 70 6.92 -3.50 -3.81
C ASP A 70 8.35 -2.93 -3.62
N GLY A 71 8.50 -1.60 -3.73
CA GLY A 71 9.79 -0.93 -3.67
C GLY A 71 10.62 -1.04 -4.95
N ASN A 72 10.01 -1.39 -6.08
CA ASN A 72 10.66 -1.41 -7.38
C ASN A 72 10.69 -0.01 -8.02
N LEU A 73 11.89 0.57 -8.09
CA LEU A 73 12.11 1.90 -8.67
C LEU A 73 11.71 2.00 -10.15
N GLU A 74 11.96 0.97 -10.96
CA GLU A 74 11.68 1.02 -12.41
C GLU A 74 10.17 0.94 -12.67
N THR A 75 9.48 0.06 -11.95
CA THR A 75 8.01 -0.06 -11.98
C THR A 75 7.36 1.26 -11.61
N ALA A 76 7.79 1.86 -10.50
CA ALA A 76 7.24 3.15 -10.04
C ALA A 76 7.54 4.30 -11.03
N ALA A 77 8.74 4.33 -11.64
CA ALA A 77 9.07 5.35 -12.64
C ALA A 77 8.17 5.25 -13.88
N ARG A 78 7.94 4.02 -14.35
CA ARG A 78 7.05 3.75 -15.49
C ARG A 78 5.62 4.20 -15.20
N GLU A 79 5.10 3.93 -14.01
CA GLU A 79 3.74 4.30 -13.61
C GLU A 79 3.57 5.81 -13.41
N LEU A 80 4.59 6.49 -12.88
CA LEU A 80 4.60 7.95 -12.72
C LEU A 80 4.93 8.69 -14.03
N GLY A 81 5.32 7.98 -15.10
CA GLY A 81 5.74 8.61 -16.36
C GLY A 81 7.03 9.44 -16.23
N VAL A 82 7.92 9.10 -15.29
CA VAL A 82 9.16 9.82 -15.04
C VAL A 82 10.38 8.90 -15.09
N HIS A 83 11.58 9.47 -15.20
CA HIS A 83 12.81 8.68 -15.11
C HIS A 83 13.03 8.16 -13.68
N ARG A 84 13.59 6.94 -13.55
CA ARG A 84 13.94 6.34 -12.24
C ARG A 84 14.80 7.21 -11.31
N ASN A 85 15.56 8.15 -11.88
CA ASN A 85 16.44 9.05 -11.13
C ASN A 85 15.62 10.14 -10.44
N THR A 86 14.54 10.59 -11.08
CA THR A 86 13.53 11.48 -10.49
C THR A 86 12.86 10.79 -9.32
N VAL A 87 12.38 9.55 -9.48
CA VAL A 87 11.81 8.74 -8.38
C VAL A 87 12.80 8.63 -7.23
N ARG A 88 14.04 8.19 -7.51
CA ARG A 88 15.08 8.07 -6.49
C ARG A 88 15.34 9.37 -5.72
N THR A 89 15.40 10.50 -6.43
CA THR A 89 15.66 11.80 -5.81
C THR A 89 14.48 12.26 -4.96
N ARG A 90 13.25 12.06 -5.43
CA ARG A 90 12.03 12.31 -4.66
C ARG A 90 11.97 11.42 -3.41
N LEU A 91 12.25 10.12 -3.52
CA LEU A 91 12.27 9.21 -2.36
C LEU A 91 13.34 9.62 -1.32
N ARG A 92 14.55 9.97 -1.74
CA ARG A 92 15.57 10.52 -0.81
C ARG A 92 15.10 11.80 -0.11
N THR A 93 14.35 12.64 -0.82
CA THR A 93 13.76 13.84 -0.26
C THR A 93 12.65 13.48 0.73
N ALA A 94 11.81 12.51 0.41
CA ALA A 94 10.77 12.00 1.29
C ALA A 94 11.35 11.42 2.59
N GLU A 95 12.43 10.64 2.52
CA GLU A 95 13.12 10.12 3.71
C GLU A 95 13.62 11.25 4.62
N ARG A 96 14.23 12.28 4.02
CA ARG A 96 14.73 13.44 4.75
C ARG A 96 13.60 14.25 5.40
N VAL A 97 12.51 14.49 4.69
CA VAL A 97 11.37 15.31 5.16
C VAL A 97 10.57 14.57 6.23
N SER A 98 10.31 13.28 6.03
CA SER A 98 9.56 12.44 6.98
C SER A 98 10.39 11.94 8.16
N ARG A 99 11.73 12.07 8.09
CA ARG A 99 12.71 11.50 9.02
C ARG A 99 12.60 9.97 9.18
N ARG A 100 12.08 9.29 8.15
CA ARG A 100 11.92 7.84 8.06
C ARG A 100 12.82 7.30 6.95
N ARG A 101 13.25 6.05 7.04
CA ARG A 101 14.10 5.42 6.02
C ARG A 101 13.39 4.23 5.37
N LEU A 102 13.43 4.18 4.05
CA LEU A 102 12.77 3.12 3.26
C LEU A 102 13.50 1.78 3.35
N ASP A 103 14.77 1.80 3.78
CA ASP A 103 15.55 0.59 4.09
C ASP A 103 15.17 -0.05 5.42
N ARG A 104 14.42 0.63 6.29
CA ARG A 104 13.94 0.10 7.57
C ARG A 104 12.53 -0.48 7.42
N PRO A 105 12.33 -1.78 7.73
CA PRO A 105 11.03 -2.42 7.60
C PRO A 105 9.90 -1.71 8.36
N ARG A 106 10.19 -1.25 9.58
CA ARG A 106 9.22 -0.53 10.42
C ARG A 106 8.80 0.81 9.80
N ASP A 107 9.76 1.62 9.40
CA ASP A 107 9.52 2.93 8.77
C ASP A 107 8.73 2.76 7.46
N ARG A 108 9.08 1.75 6.66
CA ARG A 108 8.38 1.40 5.42
C ARG A 108 6.94 0.97 5.70
N LEU A 109 6.71 0.14 6.72
CA LEU A 109 5.38 -0.28 7.14
C LEU A 109 4.54 0.91 7.63
N GLU A 110 5.11 1.80 8.45
CA GLU A 110 4.40 3.00 8.91
C GLU A 110 3.97 3.90 7.75
N LEU A 111 4.87 4.13 6.78
CA LEU A 111 4.59 4.91 5.58
C LEU A 111 3.47 4.27 4.75
N TRP A 112 3.55 2.95 4.52
CA TRP A 112 2.53 2.20 3.77
C TRP A 112 1.17 2.28 4.47
N LEU A 113 1.12 1.96 5.77
CA LEU A 113 -0.12 2.02 6.56
C LEU A 113 -0.74 3.42 6.54
N ALA A 114 0.06 4.47 6.66
CA ALA A 114 -0.45 5.83 6.66
C ALA A 114 -1.03 6.24 5.29
N LEU A 115 -0.48 5.71 4.19
CA LEU A 115 -0.99 5.93 2.84
C LEU A 115 -2.25 5.12 2.58
N SER A 116 -2.26 3.83 2.95
CA SER A 116 -3.43 2.96 2.80
C SER A 116 -4.60 3.37 3.69
N ALA A 117 -4.33 4.04 4.82
CA ALA A 117 -5.36 4.63 5.67
C ALA A 117 -6.22 5.68 4.96
N GLU A 118 -5.73 6.28 3.85
CA GLU A 118 -6.51 7.20 3.02
C GLU A 118 -7.60 6.48 2.19
N ASP A 119 -7.47 5.16 2.00
CA ASP A 119 -8.39 4.33 1.21
C ASP A 119 -9.44 3.61 2.08
N LEU A 120 -9.37 3.79 3.40
CA LEU A 120 -10.27 3.16 4.37
C LEU A 120 -11.55 3.97 4.56
#